data_AF-A0A947K4R3-F1
#
_entry.id   AF-A0A947K4R3-F1
#
_cell.length_a   1.000
_cell.length_b   1.000
_cell.length_c   1.000
_cell.angle_alpha   90.00
_cell.angle_beta   90.00
_cell.angle_gamma   90.00
#
_symmetry.space_group_name_H-M   'P 1'
#
loop_
_entity.id
_entity.type
_entity.pdbx_description
1 polymer ?
#
loop_
_entity_poly.entity_id
_entity_poly.type
_entity_poly.pdbx_seq_one_letter_code
_entity_poly.pdbx_strand_id
1 'polypeptide(L)' 'TLKTEHVYFCSFKTREEAKRSLFDYIEVYYNRERRHSSINYMSPDQFEKMAMSV' A
#
# COMPACT_ATOMS: atom_id res chain seq x y z
N THR A 1 8.56 -1.75 4.18
CA THR A 1 7.33 -2.30 4.82
C THR A 1 6.50 -1.15 5.35
N LEU A 2 5.19 -1.33 5.59
CA LEU A 2 4.28 -0.25 6.09
C LEU A 2 4.89 0.59 7.23
N LYS A 3 5.53 -0.07 8.19
CA LYS A 3 6.18 0.61 9.32
C LYS A 3 7.26 1.60 8.84
N THR A 4 8.20 1.14 8.00
CA THR A 4 9.37 1.89 7.51
C THR A 4 9.06 2.88 6.40
N GLU A 5 8.06 2.59 5.58
CA GLU A 5 7.72 3.40 4.40
C GLU A 5 6.72 4.51 4.73
N HIS A 6 5.90 4.31 5.78
CA HIS A 6 4.83 5.25 6.12
C HIS A 6 4.86 5.67 7.60
N VAL A 7 4.65 4.71 8.51
CA VAL A 7 4.38 5.01 9.92
C VAL A 7 5.52 5.78 10.60
N TYR A 8 6.78 5.47 10.29
CA TYR A 8 7.92 6.20 10.87
C TYR A 8 7.98 7.69 10.47
N PHE A 9 7.38 8.08 9.34
CA PHE A 9 7.38 9.46 8.85
C PHE A 9 6.12 10.23 9.24
N CYS A 10 5.16 9.57 9.90
CA CYS A 10 3.91 10.18 10.31
C CYS A 10 3.80 10.29 11.83
N SER A 11 3.28 11.41 12.31
CA SER A 11 2.87 11.58 13.71
C SER A 11 1.36 11.78 13.75
N PHE A 12 0.65 10.84 14.38
CA PHE A 12 -0.81 10.89 14.49
C PHE A 12 -1.23 11.39 15.86
N LYS A 13 -2.15 12.37 15.91
CA LYS A 13 -2.68 12.89 17.18
C LYS A 13 -3.83 12.03 17.68
N THR A 14 -4.57 11.42 16.76
CA THR A 14 -5.71 10.54 17.07
C THR A 14 -5.62 9.22 16.32
N ARG A 15 -6.31 8.20 16.84
CA ARG A 15 -6.42 6.89 16.17
C ARG A 15 -7.18 7.01 14.84
N GLU A 16 -8.12 7.92 14.75
CA GLU A 16 -8.94 8.19 13.57
C GLU A 16 -8.11 8.81 12.45
N GLU A 17 -7.19 9.72 12.77
CA GLU A 17 -6.19 10.23 11.82
C GLU A 17 -5.29 9.11 11.30
N ALA A 18 -4.77 8.27 12.21
CA ALA A 18 -3.94 7.13 11.84
C ALA A 18 -4.69 6.18 10.89
N LYS A 19 -5.94 5.86 11.18
CA LYS A 19 -6.78 5.00 10.32
C LYS A 19 -6.95 5.57 8.92
N ARG A 20 -7.27 6.86 8.78
CA ARG A 20 -7.42 7.50 7.46
C ARG A 20 -6.11 7.49 6.69
N SER A 21 -5.02 7.87 7.34
CA SER A 21 -3.70 7.87 6.71
C SER A 21 -3.26 6.47 6.27
N LEU A 22 -3.54 5.44 7.07
CA LEU A 22 -3.26 4.05 6.71
C LEU A 22 -4.15 3.56 5.57
N PHE A 23 -5.43 3.95 5.55
CA PHE A 23 -6.34 3.62 4.46
C PHE A 23 -5.83 4.20 3.14
N ASP A 24 -5.48 5.49 3.12
CA ASP A 24 -4.94 6.15 1.92
C ASP A 24 -3.63 5.48 1.47
N TYR A 25 -2.74 5.18 2.42
CA TYR A 25 -1.49 4.46 2.11
C TYR A 25 -1.76 3.10 1.47
N ILE A 26 -2.71 2.32 2.01
CA ILE A 26 -3.01 0.97 1.51
C ILE A 26 -3.68 1.04 0.13
N GLU A 27 -4.76 1.81 0.01
CA GLU A 27 -5.62 1.79 -1.18
C GLU A 27 -5.04 2.56 -2.36
N VAL A 28 -4.36 3.68 -2.09
CA VAL A 28 -3.87 4.55 -3.16
C VAL A 28 -2.44 4.19 -3.53
N TYR A 29 -1.56 4.01 -2.53
CA TYR A 29 -0.15 3.77 -2.81
C TYR A 29 0.20 2.28 -2.85
N TYR A 30 -0.07 1.54 -1.78
CA TYR A 30 0.40 0.16 -1.63
C TYR A 30 -0.21 -0.77 -2.69
N ASN A 31 -1.53 -0.77 -2.84
CA ASN A 31 -2.21 -1.68 -3.75
C ASN A 31 -2.01 -1.28 -5.23
N ARG A 32 -2.01 0.03 -5.54
CA ARG A 32 -2.01 0.50 -6.94
C ARG A 32 -0.62 0.77 -7.50
N GLU A 33 0.31 1.26 -6.68
CA GLU A 33 1.58 1.84 -7.16
C GLU A 33 2.83 1.12 -6.65
N ARG A 34 2.81 0.65 -5.39
CA ARG A 34 4.00 0.07 -4.74
C ARG A 34 4.42 -1.21 -5.45
N ARG A 35 5.66 -1.24 -5.93
CA ARG A 35 6.22 -2.40 -6.63
C ARG A 35 6.81 -3.42 -5.67
N HIS A 36 6.59 -4.70 -5.97
CA HIS A 36 7.07 -5.82 -5.17
C HIS A 36 7.99 -6.73 -6.00
N SER A 37 9.24 -6.91 -5.56
CA SER A 37 10.22 -7.75 -6.25
C SER A 37 9.77 -9.22 -6.37
N SER A 38 8.99 -9.72 -5.42
CA SER A 38 8.43 -11.08 -5.43
C SER A 38 7.38 -11.32 -6.52
N ILE A 39 6.78 -10.25 -7.07
CA ILE A 39 5.79 -10.32 -8.17
C ILE A 39 6.30 -9.55 -9.38
N ASN A 40 7.58 -9.77 -9.73
CA ASN A 40 8.22 -9.18 -10.91
C ASN A 40 8.10 -7.65 -11.00
N TYR A 41 8.20 -6.98 -9.85
CA TYR A 41 8.09 -5.53 -9.71
C TYR A 41 6.74 -4.95 -10.16
N MET A 42 5.67 -5.75 -10.15
CA MET A 42 4.30 -5.27 -10.31
C MET A 42 3.75 -4.71 -9.00
N SER A 43 2.72 -3.87 -9.09
CA SER A 43 1.87 -3.59 -7.93
C SER A 43 0.89 -4.73 -7.66
N PRO A 44 0.37 -4.86 -6.43
CA PRO A 44 -0.63 -5.88 -6.10
C PRO A 44 -1.83 -5.88 -7.05
N ASP A 45 -2.40 -4.71 -7.36
CA ASP A 45 -3.54 -4.57 -8.27
C ASP A 45 -3.20 -5.03 -9.70
N GLN A 46 -2.01 -4.71 -10.20
CA GLN A 46 -1.55 -5.18 -11.51
C GLN A 46 -1.42 -6.71 -11.55
N PHE A 47 -0.87 -7.29 -10.48
CA PHE A 47 -0.69 -8.73 -10.37
C PHE A 47 -2.04 -9.46 -10.32
N GLU A 48 -2.99 -8.97 -9.52
CA GLU A 48 -4.34 -9.56 -9.45
C GLU A 48 -5.09 -9.45 -10.78
N LYS A 49 -5.00 -8.31 -11.48
CA LYS A 49 -5.61 -8.15 -12.81
C LYS A 49 -5.06 -9.14 -13.83
N MET A 50 -3.76 -9.43 -13.79
CA MET A 50 -3.13 -10.46 -14.63
C MET A 50 -3.60 -11.88 -14.25
N ALA A 51 -3.80 -12.15 -12.96
CA ALA A 51 -4.30 -13.44 -12.48
C ALA A 51 -5.79 -13.67 -12.83
N MET A 52 -6.60 -12.61 -12.92
CA MET A 52 -8.02 -12.68 -13.26
C MET A 52 -8.31 -12.68 -14.76
N SER A 53 -7.31 -12.50 -15.63
CA SER A 53 -7.49 -12.48 -17.09
C SER A 53 -7.35 -13.87 -17.75
N VAL A 54 -7.61 -14.93 -16.97
CA VAL A 54 -7.57 -16.34 -17.40
C VAL A 54 -8.97 -16.93 -17.50
#